data_AF-A0A146FAR3-F1
#
_entry.id   AF-A0A146FAR3-F1
#
_cell.length_a   1.000
_cell.length_b   1.000
_cell.length_c   1.000
_cell.angle_alpha   90.00
_cell.angle_beta   90.00
_cell.angle_gamma   90.00
#
_symmetry.space_group_name_H-M   'P 1'
#
loop_
_entity.id
_entity.type
_entity.pdbx_description
1 polymer ?
#
loop_
_entity_poly.entity_id
_entity_poly.type
_entity_poly.pdbx_seq_one_letter_code
_entity_poly.pdbx_strand_id
1 'polypeptide(L)'
;MSSPQKPGKTAPRLVQDIHDYDPVHSPGSGRNLLSEVPPVFPDHYVGPSEFISPSACRHTYVIKSKQSFLPKPEQRSSSGNPTKVSAICSKCRYHLQLVVTSTPGIGSQSVPGHIHHLVYKSGRQRGGATAEEVTPKGQVAETFHYDCSYLTCPTTVSVRIVSPVLHPEWVHLLTDPELLQQRADEAIATHPERLEGIARPQPINVLENLRTYITNAFNPSQQGKSISAINKRFMACFGVEGKPCKDLLEFLGFSVKNEGFWEPPRPNAWAEVPYQDQLKIFLDDVLHELAVLIEQRPVLEKKGHQIEFSYQIAKNDLLNALEALNCRSNHHSFEGRMLTKLLQTRRLSMSTHSKCPLLRVVEDMSAQLIIEAFNRQVAVDPGRMPTYLKCLKAIGNLRGGYEAEAIDQAVQVAYADGKYTDDDVINAYKYFGLTHDDPRLTEDSIIGTFHAYLSSTTQETESRRELWKIGDSRRSERIKSAAEDSEISHSEHSRSAANRVKEWQLLSKRKFTLV
;
A
#
# COMPACT_ATOMS: atom_id res chain seq x y z
N MET A 1 1.21 -5.75 28.04
CA MET A 1 2.21 -4.77 27.57
C MET A 1 1.68 -4.17 26.28
N SER A 2 1.36 -2.88 26.26
CA SER A 2 0.88 -2.18 25.06
C SER A 2 1.98 -2.20 24.00
N SER A 3 1.66 -2.59 22.76
CA SER A 3 2.59 -2.41 21.66
C SER A 3 2.96 -0.93 21.56
N PRO A 4 4.19 -0.56 21.14
CA PRO A 4 4.51 0.83 20.89
C PRO A 4 3.45 1.44 19.97
N GLN A 5 2.90 2.57 20.39
CA GLN A 5 1.96 3.38 19.62
C GLN A 5 2.61 3.72 18.28
N LYS A 6 1.98 3.28 17.18
CA LYS A 6 2.47 3.45 15.81
C LYS A 6 1.38 4.11 14.98
N PRO A 7 1.72 5.08 14.12
CA PRO A 7 0.74 5.69 13.25
C PRO A 7 0.22 4.69 12.22
N GLY A 8 -1.04 4.87 11.84
CA GLY A 8 -1.72 4.02 10.86
C GLY A 8 -1.85 4.72 9.51
N LYS A 9 -2.55 4.09 8.58
CA LYS A 9 -2.91 4.66 7.27
C LYS A 9 -4.33 4.27 6.89
N THR A 10 -5.02 5.11 6.15
CA THR A 10 -6.37 4.74 5.68
C THR A 10 -6.28 3.60 4.66
N ALA A 11 -7.32 2.78 4.56
CA ALA A 11 -7.41 1.71 3.57
C ALA A 11 -7.12 2.18 2.12
N PRO A 12 -7.71 3.29 1.61
CA PRO A 12 -7.35 3.83 0.29
C PRO A 12 -5.87 4.16 0.17
N ARG A 13 -5.26 4.69 1.24
CA ARG A 13 -3.83 5.00 1.24
C ARG A 13 -2.97 3.75 1.21
N LEU A 14 -3.36 2.68 1.91
CA LEU A 14 -2.68 1.40 1.80
C LEU A 14 -2.71 0.86 0.36
N VAL A 15 -3.84 0.96 -0.34
CA VAL A 15 -3.94 0.56 -1.75
C VAL A 15 -2.97 1.37 -2.61
N GLN A 16 -2.90 2.68 -2.42
CA GLN A 16 -1.94 3.52 -3.15
C GLN A 16 -0.49 3.15 -2.83
N ASP A 17 -0.15 2.98 -1.55
CA ASP A 17 1.18 2.55 -1.10
C ASP A 17 1.55 1.17 -1.70
N ILE A 18 0.60 0.24 -1.86
CA ILE A 18 0.82 -1.06 -2.54
C ILE A 18 1.19 -0.88 -4.02
N HIS A 19 0.55 0.05 -4.71
CA HIS A 19 0.86 0.34 -6.11
C HIS A 19 2.23 1.01 -6.29
N ASP A 20 2.69 1.74 -5.29
CA ASP A 20 3.94 2.51 -5.35
C ASP A 20 5.15 1.78 -4.71
N TYR A 21 4.92 0.66 -4.03
CA TYR A 21 5.97 -0.10 -3.35
C TYR A 21 6.68 -1.08 -4.28
N ASP A 22 7.95 -0.80 -4.59
CA ASP A 22 8.83 -1.68 -5.35
C ASP A 22 9.95 -2.25 -4.45
N PRO A 23 9.96 -3.57 -4.17
CA PRO A 23 10.99 -4.22 -3.35
C PRO A 23 12.42 -4.15 -3.94
N VAL A 24 12.57 -3.95 -5.25
CA VAL A 24 13.89 -3.94 -5.92
C VAL A 24 14.54 -2.57 -5.82
N HIS A 25 13.74 -1.51 -5.91
CA HIS A 25 14.23 -0.14 -5.98
C HIS A 25 13.84 0.62 -4.70
N SER A 26 14.56 0.35 -3.63
CA SER A 26 14.36 1.06 -2.36
C SER A 26 14.60 2.56 -2.52
N PRO A 27 13.82 3.42 -1.83
CA PRO A 27 14.05 4.85 -1.86
C PRO A 27 15.40 5.22 -1.23
N GLY A 28 15.97 6.36 -1.63
CA GLY A 28 17.24 6.84 -1.06
C GLY A 28 17.19 7.10 0.45
N SER A 29 16.00 7.24 1.03
CA SER A 29 15.79 7.32 2.48
C SER A 29 15.98 5.98 3.21
N GLY A 30 16.07 4.85 2.49
CA GLY A 30 16.18 3.50 3.05
C GLY A 30 14.90 3.00 3.74
N ARG A 31 13.82 3.78 3.70
CA ARG A 31 12.57 3.48 4.42
C ARG A 31 11.64 2.60 3.62
N ASN A 32 10.90 1.75 4.32
CA ASN A 32 9.90 0.88 3.70
C ASN A 32 8.51 1.56 3.67
N LEU A 33 7.98 1.80 2.47
CA LEU A 33 6.69 2.48 2.27
C LEU A 33 5.51 1.79 2.99
N LEU A 34 5.54 0.46 3.05
CA LEU A 34 4.46 -0.34 3.61
C LEU A 34 4.52 -0.37 5.14
N SER A 35 5.68 -0.63 5.73
CA SER A 35 5.84 -0.82 7.18
C SER A 35 6.20 0.45 7.97
N GLU A 36 6.81 1.46 7.34
CA GLU A 36 7.35 2.62 8.03
C GLU A 36 6.56 3.91 7.78
N VAL A 37 6.85 4.89 8.63
CA VAL A 37 6.23 6.21 8.61
C VAL A 37 7.07 7.13 7.74
N PRO A 38 6.43 7.95 6.88
CA PRO A 38 7.14 9.02 6.18
C PRO A 38 7.97 9.87 7.16
N PRO A 39 9.24 10.15 6.85
CA PRO A 39 10.06 11.02 7.68
C PRO A 39 9.50 12.45 7.67
N VAL A 40 9.63 13.14 8.80
CA VAL A 40 9.41 14.58 8.89
C VAL A 40 10.77 15.22 8.69
N PHE A 41 10.95 15.94 7.58
CA PHE A 41 12.19 16.66 7.32
C PHE A 41 12.04 18.09 7.84
N PRO A 42 13.00 18.58 8.65
CA PRO A 42 13.09 20.00 8.97
C PRO A 42 13.26 20.84 7.71
N ASP A 43 12.87 22.12 7.75
CA ASP A 43 12.98 23.06 6.62
C ASP A 43 14.42 23.22 6.09
N HIS A 44 15.42 22.89 6.92
CA HIS A 44 16.86 22.95 6.59
C HIS A 44 17.46 21.59 6.20
N TYR A 45 16.66 20.55 5.94
CA TYR A 45 17.18 19.24 5.57
C TYR A 45 17.72 19.21 4.13
N VAL A 46 18.97 18.78 3.96
CA VAL A 46 19.71 18.76 2.67
C VAL A 46 19.93 17.31 2.16
N GLY A 47 19.31 16.30 2.77
CA GLY A 47 19.46 14.91 2.34
C GLY A 47 18.42 14.45 1.29
N PRO A 48 18.45 13.16 0.90
CA PRO A 48 17.45 12.60 -0.01
C PRO A 48 16.07 12.71 0.63
N SER A 49 15.17 13.46 0.01
CA SER A 49 13.78 13.60 0.44
C SER A 49 12.88 12.50 -0.14
N GLU A 50 13.43 11.69 -1.05
CA GLU A 50 12.72 10.67 -1.81
C GLU A 50 12.18 9.56 -0.90
N PHE A 51 10.85 9.46 -0.89
CA PHE A 51 10.12 8.42 -0.16
C PHE A 51 9.74 7.24 -1.07
N ILE A 52 9.80 7.44 -2.39
CA ILE A 52 9.65 6.42 -3.43
C ILE A 52 10.82 6.63 -4.39
N SER A 53 11.52 5.56 -4.77
CA SER A 53 12.61 5.66 -5.76
C SER A 53 12.08 6.11 -7.12
N PRO A 54 12.76 7.02 -7.84
CA PRO A 54 12.42 7.39 -9.21
C PRO A 54 12.44 6.20 -10.18
N SER A 55 13.24 5.17 -9.86
CA SER A 55 13.34 3.92 -10.63
C SER A 55 12.29 2.88 -10.22
N ALA A 56 11.53 3.12 -9.15
CA ALA A 56 10.52 2.19 -8.68
C ALA A 56 9.41 1.98 -9.72
N CYS A 57 9.03 0.73 -9.92
CA CYS A 57 7.88 0.37 -10.71
C CYS A 57 6.60 0.87 -10.03
N ARG A 58 5.89 1.82 -10.66
CA ARG A 58 4.49 2.10 -10.33
C ARG A 58 3.61 0.99 -10.86
N HIS A 59 3.30 0.03 -9.98
CA HIS A 59 2.68 -1.23 -10.34
C HIS A 59 1.27 -1.03 -10.91
N THR A 60 1.01 -1.64 -12.05
CA THR A 60 -0.34 -1.79 -12.61
C THR A 60 -0.77 -3.24 -12.40
N TYR A 61 -1.49 -3.50 -11.31
CA TYR A 61 -1.91 -4.85 -10.94
C TYR A 61 -3.14 -5.29 -11.74
N VAL A 62 -3.04 -6.49 -12.33
CA VAL A 62 -4.11 -7.21 -13.04
C VAL A 62 -4.54 -8.40 -12.18
N ILE A 63 -5.84 -8.59 -12.01
CA ILE A 63 -6.38 -9.62 -11.10
C ILE A 63 -6.15 -11.03 -11.64
N LYS A 64 -5.77 -11.94 -10.73
CA LYS A 64 -5.75 -13.39 -10.94
C LYS A 64 -7.08 -13.95 -10.44
N SER A 65 -8.11 -13.93 -11.29
CA SER A 65 -9.48 -14.28 -10.91
C SER A 65 -9.61 -15.69 -10.33
N LYS A 66 -8.84 -16.66 -10.84
CA LYS A 66 -8.80 -18.05 -10.34
C LYS A 66 -8.13 -18.22 -8.97
N GLN A 67 -7.41 -17.19 -8.49
CA GLN A 67 -6.74 -17.18 -7.18
C GLN A 67 -7.33 -16.12 -6.23
N SER A 68 -8.41 -15.45 -6.65
CA SER A 68 -9.07 -14.40 -5.90
C SER A 68 -10.44 -14.85 -5.43
N PHE A 69 -10.85 -14.36 -4.27
CA PHE A 69 -12.17 -14.57 -3.70
C PHE A 69 -12.64 -13.25 -3.08
N LEU A 70 -13.58 -12.61 -3.76
CA LEU A 70 -14.28 -11.43 -3.27
C LEU A 70 -15.72 -11.82 -2.92
N PRO A 71 -16.04 -12.07 -1.64
CA PRO A 71 -17.40 -12.34 -1.24
C PRO A 71 -18.30 -11.14 -1.56
N LYS A 72 -19.53 -11.43 -2.00
CA LYS A 72 -20.57 -10.41 -2.15
C LYS A 72 -20.75 -9.67 -0.81
N PRO A 73 -21.05 -8.36 -0.80
CA PRO A 73 -21.17 -7.58 0.43
C PRO A 73 -22.05 -8.24 1.50
N GLU A 74 -23.16 -8.86 1.09
CA GLU A 74 -24.12 -9.57 1.95
C GLU A 74 -23.55 -10.83 2.63
N GLN A 75 -22.49 -11.43 2.07
CA GLN A 75 -21.88 -12.68 2.54
C GLN A 75 -20.60 -12.47 3.36
N ARG A 76 -20.12 -11.22 3.50
CA ARG A 76 -18.87 -10.89 4.19
C ARG A 76 -18.93 -11.12 5.69
N SER A 77 -20.06 -10.76 6.30
CA SER A 77 -20.25 -10.85 7.75
C SER A 77 -20.58 -12.26 8.24
N SER A 78 -20.99 -13.17 7.34
CA SER A 78 -21.53 -14.49 7.68
C SER A 78 -20.66 -15.67 7.27
N SER A 79 -19.81 -15.52 6.24
CA SER A 79 -19.10 -16.68 5.66
C SER A 79 -17.85 -17.12 6.45
N GLY A 80 -17.32 -16.29 7.35
CA GLY A 80 -16.04 -16.56 8.05
C GLY A 80 -14.82 -16.69 7.12
N ASN A 81 -15.02 -16.66 5.80
CA ASN A 81 -13.99 -16.84 4.81
C ASN A 81 -13.23 -15.53 4.58
N PRO A 82 -11.89 -15.56 4.54
CA PRO A 82 -11.10 -14.38 4.24
C PRO A 82 -11.41 -13.86 2.83
N THR A 83 -11.54 -12.55 2.69
CA THR A 83 -11.51 -11.91 1.37
C THR A 83 -10.08 -11.94 0.86
N LYS A 84 -9.87 -12.42 -0.36
CA LYS A 84 -8.54 -12.59 -0.97
C LYS A 84 -8.50 -11.97 -2.36
N VAL A 85 -7.58 -11.04 -2.59
CA VAL A 85 -7.30 -10.51 -3.92
C VAL A 85 -5.88 -10.90 -4.31
N SER A 86 -5.76 -11.72 -5.36
CA SER A 86 -4.47 -12.10 -5.92
C SER A 86 -4.30 -11.38 -7.27
N ALA A 87 -3.14 -10.79 -7.53
CA ALA A 87 -2.88 -10.02 -8.73
C ALA A 87 -1.42 -10.13 -9.19
N ILE A 88 -1.12 -9.67 -10.41
CA ILE A 88 0.22 -9.58 -10.98
C ILE A 88 0.44 -8.20 -11.60
N CYS A 89 1.64 -7.65 -11.47
CA CYS A 89 1.98 -6.40 -12.14
C CYS A 89 2.23 -6.62 -13.63
N SER A 90 1.53 -5.87 -14.49
CA SER A 90 1.70 -5.95 -15.96
C SER A 90 3.01 -5.35 -16.49
N LYS A 91 3.87 -4.82 -15.60
CA LYS A 91 5.17 -4.22 -15.94
C LYS A 91 6.33 -5.09 -15.46
N CYS A 92 6.45 -5.28 -14.16
CA CYS A 92 7.58 -5.99 -13.55
C CYS A 92 7.27 -7.42 -13.13
N ARG A 93 6.05 -7.93 -13.40
CA ARG A 93 5.60 -9.30 -13.07
C ARG A 93 5.57 -9.66 -11.58
N TYR A 94 5.79 -8.71 -10.67
CA TYR A 94 5.60 -8.96 -9.24
C TYR A 94 4.17 -9.38 -8.93
N HIS A 95 4.03 -10.41 -8.10
CA HIS A 95 2.73 -10.92 -7.66
C HIS A 95 2.32 -10.25 -6.35
N LEU A 96 1.04 -9.94 -6.24
CA LEU A 96 0.40 -9.38 -5.06
C LEU A 96 -0.64 -10.36 -4.53
N GLN A 97 -0.71 -10.48 -3.21
CA GLN A 97 -1.81 -11.11 -2.51
C GLN A 97 -2.23 -10.21 -1.34
N LEU A 98 -3.47 -9.77 -1.36
CA LEU A 98 -4.13 -9.06 -0.26
C LEU A 98 -5.13 -10.02 0.38
N VAL A 99 -5.01 -10.25 1.68
CA VAL A 99 -5.96 -11.04 2.47
C VAL A 99 -6.54 -10.17 3.56
N VAL A 100 -7.86 -10.11 3.62
CA VAL A 100 -8.61 -9.38 4.65
C VAL A 100 -9.44 -10.39 5.44
N THR A 101 -9.16 -10.46 6.74
CA THR A 101 -9.87 -11.31 7.69
C THR A 101 -10.60 -10.46 8.71
N SER A 102 -11.82 -10.84 9.04
CA SER A 102 -12.62 -10.22 10.07
C SER A 102 -13.21 -11.33 10.92
N THR A 103 -12.62 -11.57 12.09
CA THR A 103 -13.11 -12.58 13.03
C THR A 103 -13.89 -11.88 14.14
N PRO A 104 -15.24 -11.90 14.12
CA PRO A 104 -16.03 -11.21 15.12
C PRO A 104 -15.79 -11.80 16.51
N GLY A 105 -15.25 -10.99 17.42
CA GLY A 105 -15.18 -11.31 18.84
C GLY A 105 -16.51 -11.07 19.55
N ILE A 106 -16.65 -11.57 20.78
CA ILE A 106 -17.80 -11.27 21.65
C ILE A 106 -17.84 -9.74 21.89
N GLY A 107 -18.90 -9.07 21.41
CA GLY A 107 -19.06 -7.61 21.48
C GLY A 107 -18.56 -6.83 20.25
N SER A 108 -18.10 -7.50 19.20
CA SER A 108 -17.65 -6.88 17.95
C SER A 108 -18.84 -6.52 17.05
N GLN A 109 -19.18 -5.24 16.96
CA GLN A 109 -20.05 -4.74 15.90
C GLN A 109 -19.18 -4.14 14.79
N SER A 110 -19.15 -4.81 13.62
CA SER A 110 -18.69 -4.19 12.39
C SER A 110 -19.65 -3.04 12.08
N VAL A 111 -19.20 -1.80 12.27
CA VAL A 111 -19.98 -0.62 11.85
C VAL A 111 -19.86 -0.53 10.34
N PRO A 112 -20.93 -0.78 9.57
CA PRO A 112 -20.87 -0.74 8.11
C PRO A 112 -20.49 0.66 7.64
N GLY A 113 -19.55 0.76 6.70
CA GLY A 113 -19.25 2.00 5.99
C GLY A 113 -18.23 2.95 6.64
N HIS A 114 -17.53 2.53 7.70
CA HIS A 114 -16.34 3.29 8.15
C HIS A 114 -15.10 2.88 7.35
N ILE A 115 -14.19 3.83 7.12
CA ILE A 115 -12.92 3.54 6.46
C ILE A 115 -11.95 2.97 7.48
N HIS A 116 -11.43 1.77 7.21
CA HIS A 116 -10.42 1.17 8.05
C HIS A 116 -9.17 2.07 8.12
N HIS A 117 -8.73 2.33 9.35
CA HIS A 117 -7.44 2.96 9.63
C HIS A 117 -6.49 1.86 10.12
N LEU A 118 -5.53 1.50 9.29
CA LEU A 118 -4.72 0.29 9.40
C LEU A 118 -3.35 0.61 9.99
N VAL A 119 -3.03 0.01 11.14
CA VAL A 119 -1.76 0.18 11.85
C VAL A 119 -0.88 -1.04 11.60
N TYR A 120 0.35 -0.80 11.14
CA TYR A 120 1.31 -1.88 10.89
C TYR A 120 1.71 -2.59 12.19
N LYS A 121 1.68 -3.92 12.19
CA LYS A 121 1.98 -4.77 13.34
C LYS A 121 3.30 -5.49 13.18
N SER A 122 3.43 -6.25 12.11
CA SER A 122 4.55 -7.15 11.88
C SER A 122 4.68 -7.49 10.40
N GLY A 123 5.81 -8.08 10.05
CA GLY A 123 6.07 -8.50 8.68
C GLY A 123 7.43 -9.16 8.52
N ARG A 124 7.65 -9.68 7.31
CA ARG A 124 8.94 -10.15 6.81
C ARG A 124 9.25 -9.33 5.58
N GLN A 125 10.31 -8.55 5.63
CA GLN A 125 10.70 -7.63 4.56
C GLN A 125 12.20 -7.78 4.31
N ARG A 126 12.63 -7.50 3.08
CA ARG A 126 14.04 -7.49 2.72
C ARG A 126 14.83 -6.55 3.63
N GLY A 127 15.98 -7.01 4.11
CA GLY A 127 16.82 -6.26 5.06
C GLY A 127 16.19 -6.06 6.46
N GLY A 128 15.08 -6.74 6.77
CA GLY A 128 14.47 -6.72 8.09
C GLY A 128 15.23 -7.57 9.12
N ALA A 129 14.72 -7.58 10.36
CA ALA A 129 15.30 -8.39 11.45
C ALA A 129 15.07 -9.91 11.26
N THR A 130 14.12 -10.30 10.41
CA THR A 130 13.82 -11.70 10.09
C THR A 130 14.42 -12.06 8.74
N ALA A 131 14.84 -13.32 8.59
CA ALA A 131 15.36 -13.82 7.33
C ALA A 131 14.33 -13.69 6.20
N GLU A 132 14.83 -13.40 4.99
CA GLU A 132 14.00 -13.31 3.79
C GLU A 132 13.21 -14.60 3.56
N GLU A 133 11.94 -14.47 3.21
CA GLU A 133 11.12 -15.62 2.82
C GLU A 133 11.42 -15.96 1.36
N VAL A 134 11.95 -17.15 1.12
CA VAL A 134 12.14 -17.70 -0.24
C VAL A 134 11.18 -18.87 -0.43
N THR A 135 10.36 -18.82 -1.48
CA THR A 135 9.43 -19.90 -1.80
C THR A 135 10.19 -21.14 -2.28
N PRO A 136 9.57 -22.34 -2.25
CA PRO A 136 10.20 -23.55 -2.81
C PRO A 136 10.60 -23.43 -4.29
N LYS A 137 10.05 -22.45 -5.01
CA LYS A 137 10.36 -22.15 -6.42
C LYS A 137 11.38 -21.01 -6.57
N GLY A 138 12.05 -20.60 -5.50
CA GLY A 138 13.13 -19.61 -5.53
C GLY A 138 12.67 -18.15 -5.54
N GLN A 139 11.37 -17.87 -5.41
CA GLN A 139 10.87 -16.50 -5.39
C GLN A 139 11.09 -15.86 -4.01
N VAL A 140 11.48 -14.60 -3.99
CA VAL A 140 11.57 -13.83 -2.74
C VAL A 140 10.20 -13.24 -2.43
N ALA A 141 9.75 -13.35 -1.18
CA ALA A 141 8.48 -12.84 -0.72
C ALA A 141 8.65 -11.89 0.47
N GLU A 142 7.84 -10.83 0.46
CA GLU A 142 7.67 -9.92 1.59
C GLU A 142 6.22 -9.93 2.05
N THR A 143 6.00 -9.91 3.36
CA THR A 143 4.66 -9.97 3.97
C THR A 143 4.52 -8.88 5.02
N PHE A 144 3.38 -8.19 5.02
CA PHE A 144 3.05 -7.08 5.92
C PHE A 144 1.67 -7.30 6.55
N HIS A 145 1.59 -7.20 7.87
CA HIS A 145 0.35 -7.37 8.63
C HIS A 145 -0.08 -6.06 9.29
N TYR A 146 -1.37 -5.79 9.22
CA TYR A 146 -2.00 -4.60 9.79
C TYR A 146 -3.26 -4.97 10.56
N ASP A 147 -3.51 -4.23 11.65
CA ASP A 147 -4.79 -4.27 12.35
C ASP A 147 -5.52 -2.94 12.15
N CYS A 148 -6.85 -2.99 12.08
CA CYS A 148 -7.66 -1.78 12.18
C CYS A 148 -7.50 -1.14 13.56
N SER A 149 -7.34 0.19 13.63
CA SER A 149 -7.19 0.91 14.89
C SER A 149 -8.50 1.11 15.66
N TYR A 150 -9.65 0.82 15.04
CA TYR A 150 -10.93 0.93 15.71
C TYR A 150 -11.09 -0.24 16.69
N LEU A 151 -11.32 0.07 17.98
CA LEU A 151 -11.41 -0.94 19.03
C LEU A 151 -12.50 -1.99 18.80
N THR A 152 -13.57 -1.62 18.09
CA THR A 152 -14.70 -2.50 17.77
C THR A 152 -14.57 -3.20 16.42
N CYS A 153 -13.49 -2.94 15.67
CA CYS A 153 -13.28 -3.50 14.34
C CYS A 153 -12.22 -4.60 14.41
N PRO A 154 -12.59 -5.88 14.19
CA PRO A 154 -11.66 -7.00 14.24
C PRO A 154 -10.90 -7.22 12.92
N THR A 155 -10.99 -6.27 11.98
CA THR A 155 -10.40 -6.40 10.65
C THR A 155 -8.87 -6.41 10.75
N THR A 156 -8.27 -7.46 10.22
CA THR A 156 -6.82 -7.57 10.01
C THR A 156 -6.54 -7.76 8.52
N VAL A 157 -5.42 -7.20 8.08
CA VAL A 157 -5.02 -7.20 6.67
C VAL A 157 -3.62 -7.77 6.54
N SER A 158 -3.45 -8.73 5.63
CA SER A 158 -2.14 -9.24 5.21
C SER A 158 -1.89 -8.85 3.76
N VAL A 159 -0.74 -8.24 3.50
CA VAL A 159 -0.26 -7.91 2.15
C VAL A 159 0.99 -8.74 1.92
N ARG A 160 1.00 -9.57 0.88
CA ARG A 160 2.15 -10.37 0.46
C ARG A 160 2.54 -10.01 -0.97
N ILE A 161 3.81 -9.68 -1.18
CA ILE A 161 4.39 -9.29 -2.45
C ILE A 161 5.51 -10.26 -2.79
N VAL A 162 5.51 -10.80 -4.01
CA VAL A 162 6.40 -11.90 -4.41
C VAL A 162 7.08 -11.57 -5.73
N SER A 163 8.37 -11.86 -5.83
CA SER A 163 9.14 -11.71 -7.07
C SER A 163 8.57 -12.58 -8.20
N PRO A 164 8.88 -12.28 -9.47
CA PRO A 164 8.47 -13.13 -10.60
C PRO A 164 8.97 -14.58 -10.44
N VAL A 165 8.14 -15.54 -10.87
CA VAL A 165 8.41 -16.97 -11.02
C VAL A 165 9.43 -17.22 -12.13
N LEU A 166 9.28 -16.56 -13.30
CA LEU A 166 10.24 -16.71 -14.39
C LEU A 166 11.42 -15.76 -14.16
N HIS A 167 12.54 -16.32 -13.69
CA HIS A 167 13.79 -15.59 -13.49
C HIS A 167 14.29 -14.93 -14.79
N PRO A 168 15.09 -13.85 -14.69
CA PRO A 168 15.62 -13.15 -15.87
C PRO A 168 16.31 -14.06 -16.89
N GLU A 169 17.00 -15.10 -16.43
CA GLU A 169 17.66 -16.11 -17.27
C GLU A 169 16.65 -16.91 -18.11
N TRP A 170 15.51 -17.30 -17.54
CA TRP A 170 14.42 -17.97 -18.28
C TRP A 170 13.73 -17.03 -19.25
N VAL A 171 13.57 -15.77 -18.88
CA VAL A 171 13.03 -14.76 -19.81
C VAL A 171 13.96 -14.58 -20.99
N HIS A 172 15.27 -14.46 -20.76
CA HIS A 172 16.27 -14.37 -21.82
C HIS A 172 16.25 -15.62 -22.71
N LEU A 173 16.24 -16.83 -22.10
CA LEU A 173 16.15 -18.11 -22.81
C LEU A 173 14.94 -18.22 -23.76
N LEU A 174 13.82 -17.60 -23.39
CA LEU A 174 12.57 -17.63 -24.14
C LEU A 174 12.40 -16.48 -25.14
N THR A 175 13.15 -15.39 -24.99
CA THR A 175 12.85 -14.14 -25.71
C THR A 175 14.02 -13.48 -26.43
N ASP A 176 15.24 -13.97 -26.24
CA ASP A 176 16.41 -13.47 -26.94
C ASP A 176 16.42 -13.91 -28.41
N PRO A 177 16.33 -12.98 -29.39
CA PRO A 177 16.22 -13.35 -30.79
C PRO A 177 17.42 -14.13 -31.34
N GLU A 178 18.63 -13.81 -30.88
CA GLU A 178 19.87 -14.43 -31.36
C GLU A 178 19.96 -15.88 -30.88
N LEU A 179 19.69 -16.09 -29.58
CA LEU A 179 19.67 -17.42 -28.98
C LEU A 179 18.58 -18.31 -29.60
N LEU A 180 17.39 -17.75 -29.87
CA LEU A 180 16.32 -18.47 -30.53
C LEU A 180 16.66 -18.83 -31.98
N GLN A 181 17.31 -17.92 -32.71
CA GLN A 181 17.78 -18.18 -34.07
C GLN A 181 18.85 -19.28 -34.08
N GLN A 182 19.87 -19.20 -33.23
CA GLN A 182 20.90 -20.22 -33.11
C GLN A 182 20.30 -21.60 -32.82
N ARG A 183 19.37 -21.66 -31.87
CA ARG A 183 18.67 -22.90 -31.49
C ARG A 183 17.83 -23.47 -32.62
N ALA A 184 17.15 -22.62 -33.38
CA ALA A 184 16.35 -23.05 -34.53
C ALA A 184 17.25 -23.54 -35.68
N ASP A 185 18.37 -22.86 -35.94
CA ASP A 185 19.33 -23.24 -36.97
C ASP A 185 19.99 -24.60 -36.65
N GLU A 186 20.35 -24.84 -35.39
CA GLU A 186 20.83 -26.15 -34.92
C GLU A 186 19.79 -27.26 -35.13
N ALA A 187 18.52 -26.97 -34.81
CA ALA A 187 17.44 -27.93 -35.02
C ALA A 187 17.23 -28.25 -36.50
N ILE A 188 17.26 -27.24 -37.38
CA ILE A 188 17.17 -27.40 -38.84
C ILE A 188 18.35 -28.22 -39.37
N ALA A 189 19.56 -27.94 -38.90
CA ALA A 189 20.76 -28.69 -39.31
C ALA A 189 20.69 -30.16 -38.88
N THR A 190 20.14 -30.45 -37.70
CA THR A 190 20.01 -31.82 -37.17
C THR A 190 18.88 -32.61 -37.85
N HIS A 191 17.79 -31.94 -38.25
CA HIS A 191 16.63 -32.56 -38.86
C HIS A 191 16.10 -31.80 -40.09
N PRO A 192 16.88 -31.71 -41.19
CA PRO A 192 16.59 -30.85 -42.33
C PRO A 192 15.30 -31.25 -43.07
N GLU A 193 15.10 -32.54 -43.35
CA GLU A 193 13.89 -33.05 -44.03
C GLU A 193 12.61 -32.76 -43.22
N ARG A 194 12.71 -32.79 -41.89
CA ARG A 194 11.55 -32.62 -41.02
C ARG A 194 11.18 -31.15 -40.81
N LEU A 195 12.18 -30.28 -40.78
CA LEU A 195 12.01 -28.84 -40.55
C LEU A 195 12.03 -28.02 -41.85
N GLU A 196 11.98 -28.68 -43.01
CA GLU A 196 11.83 -28.00 -44.29
C GLU A 196 10.61 -27.06 -44.28
N GLY A 197 10.84 -25.81 -44.69
CA GLY A 197 9.82 -24.75 -44.74
C GLY A 197 9.41 -24.15 -43.38
N ILE A 198 9.98 -24.60 -42.26
CA ILE A 198 9.73 -23.99 -40.95
C ILE A 198 10.48 -22.65 -40.86
N ALA A 199 9.73 -21.58 -40.63
CA ALA A 199 10.31 -20.28 -40.32
C ALA A 199 10.96 -20.28 -38.93
N ARG A 200 12.03 -19.50 -38.77
CA ARG A 200 12.66 -19.26 -37.45
C ARG A 200 11.65 -18.60 -36.52
N PRO A 201 11.44 -19.13 -35.30
CA PRO A 201 10.43 -18.60 -34.41
C PRO A 201 10.85 -17.23 -33.89
N GLN A 202 9.88 -16.33 -33.81
CA GLN A 202 10.03 -15.09 -33.05
C GLN A 202 9.80 -15.35 -31.56
N PRO A 203 10.32 -14.50 -30.66
CA PRO A 203 10.08 -14.58 -29.22
C PRO A 203 8.60 -14.80 -28.84
N ILE A 204 7.69 -14.07 -29.49
CA ILE A 204 6.25 -14.23 -29.24
C ILE A 204 5.74 -15.66 -29.50
N ASN A 205 6.27 -16.35 -30.52
CA ASN A 205 5.86 -17.71 -30.85
C ASN A 205 6.28 -18.69 -29.76
N VAL A 206 7.48 -18.51 -29.19
CA VAL A 206 8.01 -19.36 -28.12
C VAL A 206 7.15 -19.21 -26.86
N LEU A 207 6.85 -17.96 -26.47
CA LEU A 207 5.99 -17.66 -25.32
C LEU A 207 4.57 -18.23 -25.49
N GLU A 208 3.96 -18.06 -26.67
CA GLU A 208 2.64 -18.61 -26.99
C GLU A 208 2.60 -20.14 -26.94
N ASN A 209 3.66 -20.80 -27.41
CA ASN A 209 3.76 -22.25 -27.41
C ASN A 209 3.84 -22.78 -26.00
N LEU A 210 4.72 -22.20 -25.18
CA LEU A 210 4.84 -22.57 -23.78
C LEU A 210 3.52 -22.36 -23.04
N ARG A 211 2.89 -21.19 -23.25
CA ARG A 211 1.59 -20.86 -22.67
C ARG A 211 0.51 -21.87 -23.10
N THR A 212 0.49 -22.26 -24.37
CA THR A 212 -0.45 -23.26 -24.91
C THR A 212 -0.24 -24.61 -24.24
N TYR A 213 1.00 -25.08 -24.10
CA TYR A 213 1.28 -26.36 -23.44
C TYR A 213 0.84 -26.36 -21.97
N ILE A 214 1.11 -25.28 -21.24
CA ILE A 214 0.66 -25.15 -19.84
C ILE A 214 -0.87 -25.02 -19.77
N THR A 215 -1.51 -24.26 -20.67
CA THR A 215 -2.97 -24.12 -20.70
C THR A 215 -3.65 -25.47 -20.97
N ASN A 216 -3.10 -26.28 -21.87
CA ASN A 216 -3.58 -27.62 -22.15
C ASN A 216 -3.46 -28.56 -20.93
N ALA A 217 -2.46 -28.36 -20.06
CA ALA A 217 -2.32 -29.11 -18.82
C ALA A 217 -3.48 -28.85 -17.82
N PHE A 218 -4.14 -27.69 -17.88
CA PHE A 218 -5.34 -27.41 -17.08
C PHE A 218 -6.62 -28.02 -17.65
N ASN A 219 -6.62 -28.45 -18.91
CA ASN A 219 -7.82 -28.85 -19.62
C ASN A 219 -8.00 -30.36 -19.53
N PRO A 220 -9.03 -30.90 -18.84
CA PRO A 220 -9.14 -32.35 -18.59
C PRO A 220 -9.11 -33.21 -19.86
N SER A 221 -9.61 -32.69 -20.98
CA SER A 221 -9.62 -33.39 -22.29
C SER A 221 -8.26 -33.43 -22.99
N GLN A 222 -7.33 -32.56 -22.60
CA GLN A 222 -5.97 -32.47 -23.13
C GLN A 222 -4.92 -32.92 -22.11
N GLN A 223 -5.33 -33.15 -20.86
CA GLN A 223 -4.47 -33.54 -19.77
C GLN A 223 -3.86 -34.92 -20.06
N GLY A 224 -2.52 -35.01 -20.03
CA GLY A 224 -1.79 -36.25 -20.31
C GLY A 224 -1.41 -36.47 -21.78
N LYS A 225 -1.75 -35.55 -22.70
CA LYS A 225 -1.20 -35.59 -24.06
C LYS A 225 0.29 -35.27 -24.04
N SER A 226 1.10 -36.26 -24.41
CA SER A 226 2.54 -36.08 -24.53
C SER A 226 2.88 -35.19 -25.74
N ILE A 227 3.96 -34.43 -25.60
CA ILE A 227 4.52 -33.62 -26.67
C ILE A 227 5.67 -34.42 -27.25
N SER A 228 5.55 -34.80 -28.52
CA SER A 228 6.66 -35.46 -29.22
C SER A 228 7.86 -34.51 -29.27
N ALA A 229 9.02 -34.97 -28.82
CA ALA A 229 10.27 -34.22 -28.82
C ALA A 229 10.70 -33.82 -30.23
N ILE A 230 10.24 -34.56 -31.24
CA ILE A 230 10.43 -34.29 -32.67
C ILE A 230 9.26 -33.51 -33.31
N ASN A 231 8.35 -32.94 -32.52
CA ASN A 231 7.31 -32.06 -33.07
C ASN A 231 7.96 -30.81 -33.68
N LYS A 232 7.61 -30.44 -34.93
CA LYS A 232 8.25 -29.34 -35.65
C LYS A 232 8.22 -28.01 -34.88
N ARG A 233 7.06 -27.67 -34.30
CA ARG A 233 6.84 -26.43 -33.55
C ARG A 233 7.56 -26.44 -32.20
N PHE A 234 7.58 -27.60 -31.53
CA PHE A 234 8.34 -27.80 -30.30
C PHE A 234 9.85 -27.66 -30.55
N MET A 235 10.40 -28.38 -31.53
CA MET A 235 11.83 -28.33 -31.86
C MET A 235 12.28 -26.95 -32.28
N ALA A 236 11.49 -26.26 -33.12
CA ALA A 236 11.84 -24.91 -33.54
C ALA A 236 11.96 -23.95 -32.34
N CYS A 237 11.07 -24.05 -31.35
CA CYS A 237 11.03 -23.12 -30.22
C CYS A 237 11.93 -23.50 -29.04
N PHE A 238 12.03 -24.79 -28.72
CA PHE A 238 12.72 -25.31 -27.54
C PHE A 238 14.01 -26.07 -27.88
N GLY A 239 14.36 -26.18 -29.17
CA GLY A 239 15.57 -26.82 -29.67
C GLY A 239 15.42 -28.33 -29.87
N VAL A 240 16.50 -28.96 -30.32
CA VAL A 240 16.56 -30.40 -30.57
C VAL A 240 16.14 -31.16 -29.31
N GLU A 241 15.05 -31.91 -29.44
CA GLU A 241 14.42 -32.67 -28.34
C GLU A 241 14.04 -31.83 -27.11
N GLY A 242 14.07 -30.51 -27.17
CA GLY A 242 13.86 -29.62 -26.01
C GLY A 242 15.05 -29.51 -25.05
N LYS A 243 16.21 -30.10 -25.39
CA LYS A 243 17.40 -30.13 -24.50
C LYS A 243 17.88 -28.74 -24.07
N PRO A 244 17.97 -27.72 -24.95
CA PRO A 244 18.38 -26.37 -24.55
C PRO A 244 17.46 -25.69 -23.53
N CYS A 245 16.23 -26.19 -23.37
CA CYS A 245 15.25 -25.67 -22.40
C CYS A 245 14.90 -26.69 -21.31
N LYS A 246 15.70 -27.76 -21.15
CA LYS A 246 15.42 -28.86 -20.23
C LYS A 246 15.16 -28.36 -18.80
N ASP A 247 16.06 -27.55 -18.26
CA ASP A 247 15.97 -27.08 -16.87
C ASP A 247 14.71 -26.23 -16.63
N LEU A 248 14.35 -25.38 -17.59
CA LEU A 248 13.11 -24.62 -17.56
C LEU A 248 11.88 -25.53 -17.63
N LEU A 249 11.86 -26.50 -18.55
CA LEU A 249 10.75 -27.43 -18.70
C LEU A 249 10.56 -28.27 -17.43
N GLU A 250 11.64 -28.81 -16.86
CA GLU A 250 11.60 -29.56 -15.61
C GLU A 250 11.18 -28.69 -14.41
N PHE A 251 11.65 -27.44 -14.34
CA PHE A 251 11.22 -26.48 -13.32
C PHE A 251 9.69 -26.23 -13.37
N LEU A 252 9.13 -26.18 -14.58
CA LEU A 252 7.70 -26.05 -14.84
C LEU A 252 6.91 -27.37 -14.61
N GLY A 253 7.60 -28.47 -14.29
CA GLY A 253 7.00 -29.77 -14.00
C GLY A 253 6.75 -30.63 -15.23
N PHE A 254 7.37 -30.32 -16.37
CA PHE A 254 7.43 -31.26 -17.49
C PHE A 254 8.40 -32.39 -17.14
N SER A 255 8.16 -33.59 -17.67
CA SER A 255 9.02 -34.76 -17.43
C SER A 255 9.16 -35.61 -18.68
N VAL A 256 10.30 -36.28 -18.84
CA VAL A 256 10.51 -37.27 -19.92
C VAL A 256 10.25 -38.66 -19.32
N LYS A 257 9.13 -39.28 -19.65
CA LYS A 257 8.81 -40.65 -19.20
C LYS A 257 9.09 -41.73 -20.23
N ASN A 258 8.90 -41.39 -21.51
CA ASN A 258 9.18 -42.26 -22.64
C ASN A 258 10.21 -41.56 -23.53
N GLU A 259 11.20 -42.30 -24.04
CA GLU A 259 12.20 -41.77 -24.95
C GLU A 259 11.51 -41.02 -26.11
N GLY A 260 11.89 -39.77 -26.33
CA GLY A 260 11.33 -38.93 -27.39
C GLY A 260 10.00 -38.24 -27.08
N PHE A 261 9.50 -38.26 -25.84
CA PHE A 261 8.27 -37.55 -25.45
C PHE A 261 8.39 -36.78 -24.14
N TRP A 262 7.91 -35.53 -24.15
CA TRP A 262 7.72 -34.70 -22.97
C TRP A 262 6.28 -34.83 -22.46
N GLU A 263 6.14 -35.14 -21.18
CA GLU A 263 4.86 -35.10 -20.48
C GLU A 263 4.68 -33.73 -19.80
N PRO A 264 3.61 -32.98 -20.14
CA PRO A 264 3.25 -31.76 -19.41
C PRO A 264 2.90 -32.04 -17.93
N PRO A 265 2.98 -31.02 -17.05
CA PRO A 265 2.54 -31.15 -15.66
C PRO A 265 1.05 -31.53 -15.60
N ARG A 266 0.64 -32.22 -14.53
CA ARG A 266 -0.74 -32.70 -14.36
C ARG A 266 -1.36 -32.11 -13.07
N PRO A 267 -1.83 -30.85 -13.10
CA PRO A 267 -2.53 -30.26 -11.96
C PRO A 267 -3.84 -31.01 -11.66
N ASN A 268 -4.30 -30.98 -10.40
CA ASN A 268 -5.56 -31.64 -10.02
C ASN A 268 -6.75 -31.02 -10.77
N ALA A 269 -7.37 -31.77 -11.68
CA ALA A 269 -8.51 -31.31 -12.49
C ALA A 269 -9.67 -30.79 -11.63
N TRP A 270 -9.90 -31.40 -10.47
CA TRP A 270 -11.04 -31.14 -9.59
C TRP A 270 -10.81 -30.07 -8.52
N ALA A 271 -9.61 -29.48 -8.46
CA ALA A 271 -9.35 -28.43 -7.48
C ALA A 271 -10.25 -27.20 -7.72
N GLU A 272 -10.97 -26.81 -6.67
CA GLU A 272 -11.94 -25.72 -6.63
C GLU A 272 -11.31 -24.35 -6.87
N VAL A 273 -12.14 -23.38 -7.28
CA VAL A 273 -11.77 -21.96 -7.38
C VAL A 273 -12.32 -21.24 -6.15
N PRO A 274 -11.52 -20.42 -5.43
CA PRO A 274 -10.13 -20.09 -5.71
C PRO A 274 -9.16 -21.26 -5.50
N TYR A 275 -8.14 -21.36 -6.35
CA TYR A 275 -7.16 -22.45 -6.28
C TYR A 275 -6.47 -22.51 -4.91
N GLN A 276 -6.48 -23.70 -4.31
CA GLN A 276 -5.72 -24.07 -3.11
C GLN A 276 -4.55 -25.01 -3.43
N ASP A 277 -4.61 -25.70 -4.58
CA ASP A 277 -3.57 -26.61 -5.05
C ASP A 277 -2.30 -25.83 -5.45
N GLN A 278 -1.16 -26.19 -4.86
CA GLN A 278 0.10 -25.45 -5.05
C GLN A 278 0.59 -25.50 -6.50
N LEU A 279 0.42 -26.65 -7.18
CA LEU A 279 0.83 -26.79 -8.58
C LEU A 279 -0.05 -25.94 -9.50
N LYS A 280 -1.37 -25.92 -9.30
CA LYS A 280 -2.27 -25.01 -10.03
C LYS A 280 -1.93 -23.55 -9.81
N ILE A 281 -1.68 -23.14 -8.56
CA ILE A 281 -1.30 -21.75 -8.24
C ILE A 281 -0.01 -21.38 -8.98
N PHE A 282 1.02 -22.23 -8.90
CA PHE A 282 2.30 -22.01 -9.57
C PHE A 282 2.15 -21.91 -11.10
N LEU A 283 1.45 -22.85 -11.73
CA LEU A 283 1.26 -22.83 -13.18
C LEU A 283 0.38 -21.67 -13.63
N ASP A 284 -0.63 -21.29 -12.84
CA ASP A 284 -1.46 -20.12 -13.11
C ASP A 284 -0.64 -18.82 -12.99
N ASP A 285 0.27 -18.72 -12.01
CA ASP A 285 1.23 -17.61 -11.91
C ASP A 285 2.14 -17.52 -13.15
N VAL A 286 2.68 -18.66 -13.61
CA VAL A 286 3.46 -18.72 -14.86
C VAL A 286 2.63 -18.29 -16.07
N LEU A 287 1.37 -18.74 -16.19
CA LEU A 287 0.49 -18.34 -17.30
C LEU A 287 0.26 -16.83 -17.33
N HIS A 288 0.07 -16.20 -16.16
CA HIS A 288 -0.07 -14.76 -16.05
C HIS A 288 1.23 -14.02 -16.39
N GLU A 289 2.39 -14.53 -15.99
CA GLU A 289 3.68 -13.96 -16.40
C GLU A 289 3.94 -14.06 -17.89
N LEU A 290 3.66 -15.22 -18.51
CA LEU A 290 3.77 -15.40 -19.96
C LEU A 290 2.84 -14.43 -20.70
N ALA A 291 1.61 -14.21 -20.19
CA ALA A 291 0.70 -13.21 -20.74
C ALA A 291 1.28 -11.79 -20.68
N VAL A 292 1.92 -11.42 -19.56
CA VAL A 292 2.60 -10.14 -19.41
C VAL A 292 3.78 -10.02 -20.38
N LEU A 293 4.62 -11.05 -20.52
CA LEU A 293 5.76 -11.05 -21.44
C LEU A 293 5.32 -10.94 -22.91
N ILE A 294 4.24 -11.62 -23.29
CA ILE A 294 3.64 -11.51 -24.63
C ILE A 294 3.16 -10.08 -24.89
N GLU A 295 2.49 -9.46 -23.91
CA GLU A 295 1.99 -8.09 -24.05
C GLU A 295 3.12 -7.06 -24.11
N GLN A 296 4.27 -7.35 -23.54
CA GLN A 296 5.45 -6.49 -23.63
C GLN A 296 6.21 -6.63 -24.95
N ARG A 297 5.82 -7.57 -25.83
CA ARG A 297 6.48 -7.73 -27.14
C ARG A 297 6.25 -6.53 -28.05
N PRO A 298 7.17 -6.24 -28.99
CA PRO A 298 6.99 -5.21 -30.02
C PRO A 298 5.70 -5.42 -30.83
N VAL A 299 5.05 -4.32 -31.21
CA VAL A 299 3.79 -4.34 -31.99
C VAL A 299 3.92 -5.14 -33.29
N LEU A 300 5.11 -5.13 -33.92
CA LEU A 300 5.38 -5.89 -35.14
C LEU A 300 5.25 -7.40 -34.93
N GLU A 301 5.68 -7.93 -33.78
CA GLU A 301 5.55 -9.36 -33.45
C GLU A 301 4.12 -9.75 -33.14
N LYS A 302 3.33 -8.83 -32.58
CA LYS A 302 1.91 -9.09 -32.27
C LYS A 302 1.01 -9.09 -33.51
N LYS A 303 1.47 -8.59 -34.66
CA LYS A 303 0.66 -8.54 -35.88
C LYS A 303 0.34 -9.96 -36.35
N GLY A 304 -0.94 -10.29 -36.42
CA GLY A 304 -1.42 -11.63 -36.78
C GLY A 304 -1.53 -12.58 -35.58
N HIS A 305 -1.29 -12.11 -34.35
CA HIS A 305 -1.50 -12.88 -33.13
C HIS A 305 -2.66 -12.23 -32.37
N GLN A 306 -3.83 -12.87 -32.39
CA GLN A 306 -5.00 -12.39 -31.65
C GLN A 306 -5.02 -13.09 -30.29
N ILE A 307 -4.49 -12.41 -29.26
CA ILE A 307 -4.67 -12.89 -27.90
C ILE A 307 -5.59 -11.92 -27.17
N GLU A 308 -6.82 -12.36 -26.93
CA GLU A 308 -7.73 -11.70 -26.00
C GLU A 308 -7.25 -11.97 -24.57
N PHE A 309 -6.56 -10.99 -23.99
CA PHE A 309 -6.28 -10.96 -22.57
C PHE A 309 -7.34 -10.08 -21.89
N SER A 310 -8.15 -10.70 -21.03
CA SER A 310 -9.04 -9.94 -20.15
C SER A 310 -8.20 -9.29 -19.04
N TYR A 311 -7.84 -8.02 -19.24
CA TYR A 311 -7.12 -7.22 -18.27
C TYR A 311 -8.08 -6.50 -17.34
N GLN A 312 -8.55 -7.20 -16.31
CA GLN A 312 -9.23 -6.51 -15.21
C GLN A 312 -8.19 -5.95 -14.23
N ILE A 313 -8.07 -4.62 -14.22
CA ILE A 313 -7.21 -3.90 -13.28
C ILE A 313 -7.75 -4.11 -11.86
N ALA A 314 -6.88 -4.57 -10.95
CA ALA A 314 -7.25 -4.98 -9.60
C ALA A 314 -7.53 -3.81 -8.62
N LYS A 315 -7.34 -2.55 -9.02
CA LYS A 315 -7.45 -1.39 -8.11
C LYS A 315 -8.80 -1.33 -7.38
N ASN A 316 -9.89 -1.52 -8.13
CA ASN A 316 -11.23 -1.51 -7.54
C ASN A 316 -11.47 -2.76 -6.67
N ASP A 317 -10.92 -3.91 -7.05
CA ASP A 317 -11.00 -5.13 -6.26
C ASP A 317 -10.26 -4.98 -4.91
N LEU A 318 -9.08 -4.36 -4.91
CA LEU A 318 -8.33 -4.03 -3.69
C LEU A 318 -9.09 -3.06 -2.78
N LEU A 319 -9.64 -1.97 -3.35
CA LEU A 319 -10.48 -1.03 -2.61
C LEU A 319 -11.74 -1.71 -2.07
N ASN A 320 -12.36 -2.59 -2.84
CA ASN A 320 -13.55 -3.34 -2.44
C ASN A 320 -13.26 -4.29 -1.27
N ALA A 321 -12.14 -5.00 -1.34
CA ALA A 321 -11.70 -5.91 -0.29
C ALA A 321 -11.46 -5.19 1.05
N LEU A 322 -11.03 -3.93 1.00
CA LEU A 322 -10.82 -3.09 2.18
C LEU A 322 -12.02 -2.17 2.50
N GLU A 323 -13.18 -2.42 1.91
CA GLU A 323 -14.43 -1.66 2.14
C GLU A 323 -14.28 -0.14 1.89
N ALA A 324 -13.41 0.22 0.96
CA ALA A 324 -12.95 1.58 0.72
C ALA A 324 -13.39 2.16 -0.65
N LEU A 325 -14.25 1.47 -1.41
CA LEU A 325 -14.71 1.94 -2.73
C LEU A 325 -15.42 3.31 -2.67
N ASN A 326 -16.19 3.55 -1.61
CA ASN A 326 -17.03 4.75 -1.46
C ASN A 326 -16.32 5.90 -0.71
N CYS A 327 -14.98 5.88 -0.62
CA CYS A 327 -14.24 6.90 0.11
C CYS A 327 -14.13 8.25 -0.62
N ARG A 328 -14.54 8.31 -1.89
CA ARG A 328 -14.35 9.46 -2.76
C ARG A 328 -15.42 10.53 -2.51
N SER A 329 -15.02 11.78 -2.64
CA SER A 329 -15.98 12.88 -2.73
C SER A 329 -16.81 12.76 -4.01
N ASN A 330 -18.14 12.90 -3.90
CA ASN A 330 -19.07 12.87 -5.04
C ASN A 330 -18.93 14.08 -5.99
N HIS A 331 -18.03 15.02 -5.69
CA HIS A 331 -17.82 16.24 -6.48
C HIS A 331 -16.83 16.01 -7.63
N HIS A 332 -17.28 15.24 -8.63
CA HIS A 332 -16.57 15.09 -9.91
C HIS A 332 -16.88 16.19 -10.93
N SER A 333 -17.70 17.19 -10.60
CA SER A 333 -18.03 18.30 -11.49
C SER A 333 -17.29 19.58 -11.07
N PHE A 334 -16.47 20.07 -12.00
CA PHE A 334 -15.91 21.42 -12.10
C PHE A 334 -14.51 21.71 -11.50
N GLU A 335 -14.12 21.23 -10.33
CA GLU A 335 -12.79 21.59 -9.75
C GLU A 335 -11.66 20.58 -9.99
N GLY A 336 -11.99 19.32 -10.30
CA GLY A 336 -11.00 18.27 -10.60
C GLY A 336 -10.10 18.60 -11.80
N ARG A 337 -10.55 19.44 -12.74
CA ARG A 337 -9.70 19.91 -13.86
C ARG A 337 -8.77 21.06 -13.48
N MET A 338 -9.09 21.86 -12.46
CA MET A 338 -8.24 22.98 -12.05
C MET A 338 -7.12 22.50 -11.13
N LEU A 339 -7.37 21.54 -10.24
CA LEU A 339 -6.31 20.87 -9.48
C LEU A 339 -5.40 20.06 -10.41
N THR A 340 -5.98 19.31 -11.37
CA THR A 340 -5.17 18.58 -12.37
C THR A 340 -4.41 19.53 -13.30
N LYS A 341 -4.99 20.67 -13.75
CA LYS A 341 -4.26 21.64 -14.59
C LYS A 341 -3.18 22.40 -13.82
N LEU A 342 -3.38 22.78 -12.56
CA LEU A 342 -2.35 23.44 -11.75
C LEU A 342 -1.22 22.46 -11.37
N LEU A 343 -1.53 21.18 -11.16
CA LEU A 343 -0.56 20.12 -10.95
C LEU A 343 0.16 19.69 -12.25
N GLN A 344 -0.47 19.87 -13.42
CA GLN A 344 0.10 19.46 -14.70
C GLN A 344 0.87 20.59 -15.44
N THR A 345 0.60 21.86 -15.13
CA THR A 345 1.38 23.01 -15.64
C THR A 345 2.64 23.30 -14.81
N ARG A 346 2.74 22.82 -13.57
CA ARG A 346 4.02 22.64 -12.89
C ARG A 346 4.48 21.19 -13.05
N ARG A 347 5.18 20.89 -14.16
CA ARG A 347 6.21 19.83 -14.18
C ARG A 347 7.38 20.21 -13.26
N LEU A 348 7.08 20.53 -12.00
CA LEU A 348 7.97 20.08 -10.96
C LEU A 348 7.81 18.57 -10.97
N SER A 349 8.92 17.87 -10.81
CA SER A 349 8.93 16.55 -10.21
C SER A 349 7.71 16.37 -9.29
N MET A 350 7.14 15.18 -9.20
CA MET A 350 6.52 14.80 -7.94
C MET A 350 7.66 14.76 -6.92
N SER A 351 8.20 15.93 -6.58
CA SER A 351 8.91 16.20 -5.36
C SER A 351 7.92 15.70 -4.35
N THR A 352 8.23 14.56 -3.75
CA THR A 352 8.32 14.50 -2.30
C THR A 352 7.56 15.67 -1.67
N HIS A 353 6.47 15.36 -1.00
CA HIS A 353 5.63 16.32 -0.26
C HIS A 353 4.41 16.88 -1.04
N SER A 354 3.35 16.05 -1.17
CA SER A 354 2.08 16.52 -0.59
C SER A 354 2.45 17.04 0.78
N LYS A 355 2.19 18.32 1.08
CA LYS A 355 2.74 19.01 2.26
C LYS A 355 2.43 18.30 3.58
N CYS A 356 1.63 17.23 3.57
CA CYS A 356 1.41 16.35 4.70
C CYS A 356 1.17 14.87 4.38
N PRO A 357 2.24 14.08 4.12
CA PRO A 357 2.12 12.63 3.93
C PRO A 357 1.74 11.90 5.23
N LEU A 358 1.83 12.58 6.38
CA LEU A 358 1.74 12.00 7.72
C LEU A 358 0.31 11.66 8.16
N LEU A 359 -0.71 12.35 7.64
CA LEU A 359 -2.10 11.93 7.87
C LEU A 359 -2.46 10.63 7.14
N ARG A 360 -1.64 10.22 6.16
CA ARG A 360 -1.79 8.97 5.40
C ARG A 360 -3.21 8.79 4.85
N VAL A 361 -3.72 9.86 4.25
CA VAL A 361 -4.96 9.95 3.45
C VAL A 361 -4.62 10.02 1.96
N VAL A 362 -5.64 9.90 1.09
CA VAL A 362 -5.53 10.14 -0.36
C VAL A 362 -6.22 11.44 -0.74
N GLU A 363 -5.81 12.04 -1.86
CA GLU A 363 -6.20 13.41 -2.25
C GLU A 363 -7.71 13.56 -2.51
N ASP A 364 -8.38 12.52 -3.00
CA ASP A 364 -9.79 12.49 -3.40
C ASP A 364 -10.76 12.10 -2.25
N MET A 365 -10.26 11.91 -1.03
CA MET A 365 -11.10 11.64 0.15
C MET A 365 -11.95 12.86 0.53
N SER A 366 -13.14 12.64 1.07
CA SER A 366 -13.97 13.74 1.60
C SER A 366 -13.37 14.37 2.87
N ALA A 367 -13.69 15.64 3.12
CA ALA A 367 -13.28 16.35 4.34
C ALA A 367 -13.59 15.57 5.63
N GLN A 368 -14.80 14.99 5.74
CA GLN A 368 -15.23 14.22 6.91
C GLN A 368 -14.32 13.01 7.19
N LEU A 369 -13.91 12.30 6.13
CA LEU A 369 -13.04 11.14 6.26
C LEU A 369 -11.60 11.54 6.59
N ILE A 370 -11.15 12.71 6.15
CA ILE A 370 -9.84 13.27 6.51
C ILE A 370 -9.82 13.68 7.98
N ILE A 371 -10.87 14.31 8.47
CA ILE A 371 -11.03 14.67 9.88
C ILE A 371 -11.05 13.40 10.74
N GLU A 372 -11.78 12.37 10.32
CA GLU A 372 -11.78 11.08 11.03
C GLU A 372 -10.39 10.43 11.03
N ALA A 373 -9.67 10.46 9.90
CA ALA A 373 -8.29 9.96 9.84
C ALA A 373 -7.35 10.73 10.78
N PHE A 374 -7.47 12.05 10.87
CA PHE A 374 -6.75 12.87 11.85
C PHE A 374 -7.03 12.41 13.28
N ASN A 375 -8.31 12.25 13.65
CA ASN A 375 -8.69 11.79 14.98
C ASN A 375 -8.12 10.40 15.30
N ARG A 376 -8.10 9.50 14.31
CA ARG A 376 -7.51 8.15 14.46
C ARG A 376 -6.00 8.20 14.64
N GLN A 377 -5.30 9.03 13.88
CA GLN A 377 -3.85 9.22 14.06
C GLN A 377 -3.52 9.73 15.45
N VAL A 378 -4.24 10.75 15.93
CA VAL A 378 -4.03 11.30 17.29
C VAL A 378 -4.33 10.25 18.36
N ALA A 379 -5.34 9.40 18.16
CA ALA A 379 -5.69 8.34 19.11
C ALA A 379 -4.62 7.23 19.19
N VAL A 380 -3.98 6.84 18.08
CA VAL A 380 -2.98 5.76 18.06
C VAL A 380 -1.55 6.24 18.22
N ASP A 381 -1.28 7.52 17.95
CA ASP A 381 0.05 8.15 18.00
C ASP A 381 -0.08 9.61 18.48
N PRO A 382 -0.47 9.82 19.75
CA PRO A 382 -0.69 11.17 20.29
C PRO A 382 0.59 12.02 20.31
N GLY A 383 1.77 11.40 20.36
CA GLY A 383 3.06 12.10 20.39
C GLY A 383 3.36 12.90 19.13
N ARG A 384 2.71 12.59 18.00
CA ARG A 384 2.82 13.34 16.73
C ARG A 384 1.61 14.23 16.44
N MET A 385 0.73 14.43 17.43
CA MET A 385 -0.47 15.26 17.28
C MET A 385 -0.20 16.65 16.69
N PRO A 386 0.81 17.43 17.13
CA PRO A 386 1.07 18.76 16.58
C PRO A 386 1.32 18.73 15.06
N THR A 387 2.04 17.71 14.61
CA THR A 387 2.32 17.50 13.19
C THR A 387 1.07 17.08 12.42
N TYR A 388 0.23 16.20 12.98
CA TYR A 388 -1.05 15.83 12.37
C TYR A 388 -2.01 17.01 12.26
N LEU A 389 -2.04 17.91 13.24
CA LEU A 389 -2.89 19.11 13.22
C LEU A 389 -2.38 20.11 12.18
N LYS A 390 -1.05 20.31 12.09
CA LYS A 390 -0.42 21.10 11.02
C LYS A 390 -0.81 20.56 9.65
N CYS A 391 -0.88 19.24 9.53
CA CYS A 391 -1.34 18.58 8.32
C CYS A 391 -2.80 18.79 7.97
N LEU A 392 -3.68 18.71 8.97
CA LEU A 392 -5.10 18.97 8.76
C LEU A 392 -5.31 20.40 8.26
N LYS A 393 -4.65 21.38 8.89
CA LYS A 393 -4.64 22.80 8.48
C LYS A 393 -4.15 22.97 7.04
N ALA A 394 -3.02 22.34 6.70
CA ALA A 394 -2.45 22.44 5.36
C ALA A 394 -3.38 21.87 4.29
N ILE A 395 -4.07 20.76 4.56
CA ILE A 395 -5.07 20.19 3.64
C ILE A 395 -6.27 21.13 3.50
N GLY A 396 -6.78 21.70 4.59
CA GLY A 396 -7.87 22.68 4.57
C GLY A 396 -7.56 23.88 3.66
N ASN A 397 -6.36 24.44 3.78
CA ASN A 397 -5.89 25.56 2.95
C ASN A 397 -5.74 25.23 1.46
N LEU A 398 -5.56 23.95 1.11
CA LEU A 398 -5.47 23.49 -0.28
C LEU A 398 -6.84 23.18 -0.89
N ARG A 399 -7.88 23.07 -0.05
CA ARG A 399 -9.26 22.82 -0.47
C ARG A 399 -10.04 24.13 -0.55
N GLY A 400 -11.14 24.09 -1.31
CA GLY A 400 -12.07 25.21 -1.44
C GLY A 400 -13.44 24.89 -0.86
N GLY A 401 -14.25 25.93 -0.67
CA GLY A 401 -15.66 25.83 -0.32
C GLY A 401 -15.95 25.09 0.99
N TYR A 402 -17.07 24.36 1.01
CA TYR A 402 -17.58 23.68 2.20
C TYR A 402 -16.61 22.63 2.79
N GLU A 403 -15.75 22.02 1.97
CA GLU A 403 -14.75 21.06 2.45
C GLU A 403 -13.66 21.75 3.28
N ALA A 404 -13.24 22.95 2.87
CA ALA A 404 -12.28 23.76 3.63
C ALA A 404 -12.90 24.22 4.96
N GLU A 405 -14.15 24.69 4.94
CA GLU A 405 -14.87 25.12 6.15
C GLU A 405 -15.03 23.98 7.17
N ALA A 406 -15.39 22.78 6.71
CA ALA A 406 -15.51 21.62 7.60
C ALA A 406 -14.17 21.25 8.27
N ILE A 407 -13.07 21.34 7.51
CA ILE A 407 -11.73 21.11 8.06
C ILE A 407 -11.33 22.22 9.02
N ASP A 408 -11.60 23.48 8.70
CA ASP A 408 -11.31 24.62 9.59
C ASP A 408 -12.09 24.50 10.90
N GLN A 409 -13.38 24.17 10.86
CA GLN A 409 -14.18 23.90 12.06
C GLN A 409 -13.54 22.80 12.92
N ALA A 410 -13.09 21.70 12.32
CA ALA A 410 -12.41 20.63 13.05
C ALA A 410 -11.07 21.08 13.67
N VAL A 411 -10.33 21.96 12.98
CA VAL A 411 -9.12 22.59 13.52
C VAL A 411 -9.46 23.50 14.70
N GLN A 412 -10.52 24.32 14.61
CA GLN A 412 -10.96 25.17 15.72
C GLN A 412 -11.40 24.35 16.93
N VAL A 413 -12.11 23.24 16.72
CA VAL A 413 -12.44 22.28 17.79
C VAL A 413 -11.18 21.70 18.43
N ALA A 414 -10.18 21.33 17.62
CA ALA A 414 -8.91 20.85 18.15
C ALA A 414 -8.21 21.90 19.01
N TYR A 415 -8.20 23.17 18.59
CA TYR A 415 -7.68 24.28 19.38
C TYR A 415 -8.46 24.50 20.69
N ALA A 416 -9.78 24.41 20.64
CA ALA A 416 -10.63 24.51 21.83
C ALA A 416 -10.38 23.36 22.84
N ASP A 417 -9.98 22.18 22.36
CA ASP A 417 -9.54 21.05 23.17
C ASP A 417 -8.12 21.23 23.75
N GLY A 418 -7.45 22.36 23.48
CA GLY A 418 -6.08 22.63 23.93
C GLY A 418 -4.98 22.02 23.06
N LYS A 419 -5.31 21.50 21.88
CA LYS A 419 -4.31 21.01 20.91
C LYS A 419 -3.65 22.17 20.19
N TYR A 420 -2.40 22.00 19.77
CA TYR A 420 -1.64 23.05 19.08
C TYR A 420 -0.62 22.45 18.11
N THR A 421 -0.15 23.25 17.16
CA THR A 421 0.90 22.88 16.19
C THR A 421 2.28 23.38 16.65
N ASP A 422 3.36 22.85 16.06
CA ASP A 422 4.72 23.33 16.34
C ASP A 422 4.90 24.82 15.99
N ASP A 423 4.19 25.30 14.95
CA ASP A 423 4.20 26.72 14.57
C ASP A 423 3.53 27.59 15.63
N ASP A 424 2.52 27.06 16.33
CA ASP A 424 1.84 27.76 17.43
C ASP A 424 2.76 27.89 18.66
N VAL A 425 3.64 26.91 18.90
CA VAL A 425 4.67 27.02 19.96
C VAL A 425 5.63 28.16 19.63
N ILE A 426 6.14 28.22 18.40
CA ILE A 426 7.02 29.31 17.95
C ILE A 426 6.33 30.67 18.12
N ASN A 427 5.03 30.75 17.79
CA ASN A 427 4.25 31.97 17.97
C ASN A 427 4.04 32.32 19.45
N ALA A 428 3.88 31.33 20.33
CA ALA A 428 3.79 31.55 21.77
C ALA A 428 5.08 32.15 22.36
N TYR A 429 6.26 31.70 21.92
CA TYR A 429 7.52 32.36 22.30
C TYR A 429 7.57 33.81 21.81
N LYS A 430 7.20 34.04 20.54
CA LYS A 430 7.16 35.38 19.94
C LYS A 430 6.18 36.32 20.66
N TYR A 431 5.07 35.80 21.19
CA TYR A 431 4.10 36.56 21.97
C TYR A 431 4.75 37.26 23.17
N PHE A 432 5.72 36.62 23.81
CA PHE A 432 6.52 37.18 24.91
C PHE A 432 7.81 37.88 24.47
N GLY A 433 8.02 38.08 23.16
CA GLY A 433 9.26 38.62 22.62
C GLY A 433 10.46 37.68 22.74
N LEU A 434 10.22 36.38 22.96
CA LEU A 434 11.27 35.37 23.11
C LEU A 434 11.56 34.66 21.77
N THR A 435 12.77 34.12 21.65
CA THR A 435 13.17 33.32 20.48
C THR A 435 13.18 31.84 20.85
N HIS A 436 12.34 31.03 20.20
CA HIS A 436 12.17 29.60 20.47
C HIS A 436 13.51 28.83 20.52
N ASP A 437 14.43 29.14 19.61
CA ASP A 437 15.71 28.44 19.45
C ASP A 437 16.88 29.01 20.30
N ASP A 438 16.63 29.96 21.21
CA ASP A 438 17.71 30.51 22.06
C ASP A 438 18.10 29.50 23.16
N PRO A 439 19.33 28.95 23.14
CA PRO A 439 19.78 27.94 24.09
C PRO A 439 19.94 28.48 25.52
N ARG A 440 19.93 29.80 25.72
CA ARG A 440 20.10 30.45 27.03
C ARG A 440 18.79 30.63 27.77
N LEU A 441 17.64 30.34 27.13
CA LEU A 441 16.33 30.46 27.77
C LEU A 441 16.16 29.37 28.85
N THR A 442 16.24 29.81 30.11
CA THR A 442 15.95 29.02 31.30
C THR A 442 14.47 29.14 31.68
N GLU A 443 13.94 28.19 32.43
CA GLU A 443 12.57 28.24 32.94
C GLU A 443 12.30 29.54 33.74
N ASP A 444 13.26 29.98 34.56
CA ASP A 444 13.15 31.19 35.37
C ASP A 444 13.09 32.45 34.50
N SER A 445 13.85 32.49 33.39
CA SER A 445 13.79 33.61 32.44
C SER A 445 12.45 33.69 31.73
N ILE A 446 11.85 32.55 31.38
CA ILE A 446 10.54 32.46 30.72
C ILE A 446 9.44 32.90 31.70
N ILE A 447 9.42 32.33 32.91
CA ILE A 447 8.42 32.66 33.95
C ILE A 447 8.56 34.13 34.37
N GLY A 448 9.79 34.63 34.55
CA GLY A 448 10.04 36.04 34.86
C GLY A 448 9.54 36.99 33.79
N THR A 449 9.78 36.67 32.50
CA THR A 449 9.28 37.45 31.35
C THR A 449 7.75 37.44 31.33
N PHE A 450 7.12 36.31 31.61
CA PHE A 450 5.67 36.20 31.70
C PHE A 450 5.08 37.08 32.81
N HIS A 451 5.63 37.07 34.02
CA HIS A 451 5.13 37.93 35.10
C HIS A 451 5.33 39.43 34.79
N ALA A 452 6.46 39.80 34.18
CA ALA A 452 6.68 41.16 33.70
C ALA A 452 5.64 41.55 32.64
N TYR A 453 5.34 40.66 31.70
CA TYR A 453 4.32 40.89 30.68
C TYR A 453 2.90 41.01 31.27
N LEU A 454 2.53 40.11 32.19
CA LEU A 454 1.23 40.13 32.90
C LEU A 454 0.98 41.47 33.61
N SER A 455 2.02 42.07 34.20
CA SER A 455 1.89 43.37 34.87
C SER A 455 1.51 44.53 33.93
N SER A 456 1.65 44.33 32.62
CA SER A 456 1.47 45.36 31.59
C SER A 456 0.33 45.08 30.59
N THR A 457 -0.32 43.91 30.67
CA THR A 457 -1.35 43.48 29.72
C THR A 457 -2.71 43.31 30.39
N THR A 458 -3.80 43.50 29.62
CA THR A 458 -5.17 43.18 30.03
C THR A 458 -5.62 41.79 29.56
N GLN A 459 -4.80 41.08 28.78
CA GLN A 459 -5.09 39.77 28.20
C GLN A 459 -4.51 38.62 29.03
N GLU A 460 -4.85 38.57 30.32
CA GLU A 460 -4.29 37.58 31.25
C GLU A 460 -4.58 36.13 30.83
N THR A 461 -5.82 35.83 30.44
CA THR A 461 -6.23 34.48 30.03
C THR A 461 -5.50 33.97 28.79
N GLU A 462 -5.31 34.84 27.80
CA GLU A 462 -4.53 34.52 26.59
C GLU A 462 -3.04 34.35 26.92
N SER A 463 -2.47 35.27 27.72
CA SER A 463 -1.07 35.18 28.16
C SER A 463 -0.80 33.86 28.90
N ARG A 464 -1.70 33.44 29.80
CA ARG A 464 -1.59 32.15 30.51
C ARG A 464 -1.66 30.97 29.55
N ARG A 465 -2.56 31.01 28.56
CA ARG A 465 -2.66 29.97 27.53
C ARG A 465 -1.39 29.85 26.71
N GLU A 466 -0.79 30.97 26.29
CA GLU A 466 0.47 30.96 25.53
C GLU A 466 1.64 30.44 26.38
N LEU A 467 1.71 30.81 27.67
CA LEU A 467 2.71 30.27 28.58
C LEU A 467 2.55 28.75 28.79
N TRP A 468 1.31 28.30 28.96
CA TRP A 468 1.01 26.88 29.14
C TRP A 468 1.49 26.05 27.94
N LYS A 469 1.28 26.51 26.71
CA LYS A 469 1.80 25.86 25.49
C LYS A 469 3.32 25.73 25.50
N ILE A 470 4.03 26.77 25.93
CA ILE A 470 5.50 26.74 26.09
C ILE A 470 5.90 25.69 27.12
N GLY A 471 5.22 25.65 28.26
CA GLY A 471 5.47 24.68 29.33
C GLY A 471 5.25 23.24 28.89
N ASP A 472 4.14 22.98 28.20
CA ASP A 472 3.80 21.66 27.67
C ASP A 472 4.81 21.18 26.61
N SER A 473 5.18 22.04 25.66
CA SER A 473 6.19 21.75 24.64
C SER A 473 7.56 21.40 25.24
N ARG A 474 7.98 22.10 26.30
CA ARG A 474 9.24 21.83 27.02
C ARG A 474 9.14 20.66 28.01
N ARG A 475 7.94 20.09 28.22
CA ARG A 475 7.65 19.14 29.31
C ARG A 475 8.03 19.68 30.69
N SER A 476 7.86 20.98 30.90
CA SER A 476 8.17 21.67 32.16
C SER A 476 6.90 21.85 32.99
N GLU A 477 6.78 21.09 34.08
CA GLU A 477 5.68 21.29 35.04
C GLU A 477 5.76 22.67 35.70
N ARG A 478 6.96 23.21 35.93
CA ARG A 478 7.13 24.53 36.56
C ARG A 478 6.51 25.65 35.73
N ILE A 479 6.74 25.66 34.42
CA ILE A 479 6.15 26.65 33.51
C ILE A 479 4.64 26.46 33.42
N LYS A 480 4.14 25.21 33.37
CA LYS A 480 2.70 24.93 33.36
C LYS A 480 2.01 25.39 34.64
N SER A 481 2.60 25.13 35.81
CA SER A 481 2.07 25.61 37.10
C SER A 481 2.03 27.13 37.17
N ALA A 482 3.08 27.83 36.70
CA ALA A 482 3.07 29.29 36.65
C ALA A 482 1.95 29.86 35.76
N ALA A 483 1.59 29.15 34.69
CA ALA A 483 0.46 29.51 33.84
C ALA A 483 -0.90 29.28 34.53
N GLU A 484 -1.00 28.25 35.35
CA GLU A 484 -2.22 27.83 36.07
C GLU A 484 -2.44 28.57 37.41
N ASP A 485 -1.39 29.15 38.00
CA ASP A 485 -1.46 29.84 39.29
C ASP A 485 -2.24 31.16 39.18
N SER A 486 -3.53 31.07 39.46
CA SER A 486 -4.44 32.12 39.92
C SER A 486 -5.53 31.48 40.78
N GLU A 487 -5.75 32.04 41.97
CA GLU A 487 -6.82 31.65 42.89
C GLU A 487 -8.21 31.68 42.22
N ILE A 488 -8.67 30.55 41.68
CA ILE A 488 -10.10 30.22 41.52
C ILE A 488 -10.28 28.73 41.86
N SER A 489 -10.93 28.50 43.00
CA SER A 489 -11.40 27.24 43.59
C SER A 489 -11.04 25.91 42.89
N HIS A 490 -10.23 25.12 43.59
CA HIS A 490 -10.14 23.67 43.41
C HIS A 490 -11.51 23.00 43.62
N SER A 491 -12.36 22.93 42.58
CA SER A 491 -13.44 21.93 42.54
C SER A 491 -14.02 21.59 41.16
N GLU A 492 -13.75 22.34 40.08
CA GLU A 492 -14.48 22.13 38.81
C GLU A 492 -13.67 21.48 37.67
N HIS A 493 -12.36 21.71 37.57
CA HIS A 493 -11.59 21.20 36.41
C HIS A 493 -11.27 19.69 36.50
N SER A 494 -10.91 19.17 37.67
CA SER A 494 -10.65 17.73 37.85
C SER A 494 -11.93 16.88 37.80
N ARG A 495 -13.09 17.47 38.14
CA ARG A 495 -14.40 16.82 37.98
C ARG A 495 -14.88 16.86 36.53
N SER A 496 -14.55 17.91 35.77
CA SER A 496 -14.89 18.05 34.35
C SER A 496 -14.15 17.04 33.47
N ALA A 497 -12.86 16.77 33.69
CA ALA A 497 -12.12 15.78 32.90
C ALA A 497 -12.62 14.34 33.14
N ALA A 498 -12.90 13.96 34.39
CA ALA A 498 -13.43 12.64 34.73
C ALA A 498 -14.89 12.44 34.28
N ASN A 499 -15.72 13.50 34.33
CA ASN A 499 -17.07 13.47 33.79
C ASN A 499 -17.09 13.52 32.26
N ARG A 500 -16.18 14.22 31.60
CA ARG A 500 -16.05 14.28 30.13
C ARG A 500 -15.57 12.96 29.54
N VAL A 501 -14.69 12.21 30.21
CA VAL A 501 -14.34 10.84 29.78
C VAL A 501 -15.56 9.90 29.89
N LYS A 502 -16.38 10.03 30.95
CA LYS A 502 -17.64 9.28 31.08
C LYS A 502 -18.71 9.73 30.08
N GLU A 503 -18.80 11.02 29.79
CA GLU A 503 -19.75 11.61 28.84
C GLU A 503 -19.38 11.28 27.39
N TRP A 504 -18.08 11.17 27.07
CA TRP A 504 -17.59 10.65 25.79
C TRP A 504 -17.87 9.16 25.63
N GLN A 505 -17.73 8.36 26.70
CA GLN A 505 -18.16 6.95 26.72
C GLN A 505 -19.69 6.78 26.62
N LEU A 506 -20.48 7.75 27.07
CA LEU A 506 -21.94 7.76 27.00
C LEU A 506 -22.48 8.30 25.67
N LEU A 507 -21.85 9.31 25.08
CA LEU A 507 -22.18 9.85 23.75
C LEU A 507 -21.78 8.87 22.62
N SER A 508 -20.67 8.14 22.81
CA SER A 508 -20.31 6.98 21.99
C SER A 508 -21.35 5.85 22.07
N LYS A 509 -22.07 5.70 23.20
CA LYS A 509 -23.13 4.70 23.38
C LYS A 509 -24.52 5.18 22.93
N ARG A 510 -24.83 6.48 23.04
CA ARG A 510 -26.17 7.05 22.73
C ARG A 510 -26.41 7.39 21.26
N LYS A 511 -25.38 7.48 20.42
CA LYS A 511 -25.56 7.57 18.96
C LYS A 511 -25.91 6.23 18.28
N PHE A 512 -26.09 5.15 19.05
CA PHE A 512 -26.44 3.80 18.57
C PHE A 512 -27.84 3.31 18.98
N THR A 513 -28.78 4.20 19.30
CA THR A 513 -30.16 3.79 19.66
C THR A 513 -31.26 4.50 18.89
N LEU A 514 -30.94 5.16 17.77
CA LEU A 514 -31.93 5.69 16.82
C LEU A 514 -31.39 5.56 15.40
N VAL A 515 -31.45 4.35 14.84
CA VAL A 515 -32.11 3.94 13.59
C VAL A 515 -32.31 2.42 13.69
#